data_AF-A0AAV2ZFA6-F1
#
_entry.id   AF-A0AAV2ZFA6-F1
#
_cell.length_a   1.000
_cell.length_b   1.000
_cell.length_c   1.000
_cell.angle_alpha   90.00
_cell.angle_beta   90.00
_cell.angle_gamma   90.00
#
_symmetry.space_group_name_H-M   'P 1'
#
loop_
_entity.id
_entity.type
_entity.pdbx_description
1 polymer ?
#
loop_
_entity_poly.entity_id
_entity_poly.type
_entity_poly.pdbx_seq_one_letter_code
_entity_poly.pdbx_strand_id
1 'polypeptide(L)'
;MTTSWSDRLQNAADIPANMDGLAMKKYRREAYHRVFVNRSLAMEKIKCFGFDMDYTLAVYKSPEYESLGFDLTVERLVSIGYPQELLSFVYDPTFPTRGLVFDTTYGNLLKVDAYGNILVCAHGFNFMRGPEIREQYPNKFIQRDDTDRFYILNTLFNLPETYLLACLVDFFTNCDRYTSCEKGFKDGDLFMSFRSMFQDVRDAVDWVHYKGSLKEKTLENLPKYVVKDPKLPLLLSRINEVGKIFLVTNSDYKYTHKIMTYLFDFSHGPKPGTQHRLWQSYFDLILVDARKPLFFAEGTVLRQVDTNTGKLKIGTYTGPLQHGIVYSGGSSDLVCDLLGAKGKDILYIGDHIFGDILKSKKRQGWRTFLVIPELAQELHVWTDKS
;
A
#
# COMPACT_ATOMS: atom_id res chain seq x y z
N MET A 1 22.87 11.56 -4.34
CA MET A 1 21.51 10.99 -4.27
C MET A 1 21.65 9.50 -4.06
N THR A 2 21.08 8.98 -2.98
CA THR A 2 20.98 7.53 -2.73
C THR A 2 19.89 6.95 -3.61
N THR A 3 20.20 5.89 -4.38
CA THR A 3 19.23 5.17 -5.23
C THR A 3 18.07 4.63 -4.40
N SER A 4 16.83 4.94 -4.79
CA SER A 4 15.63 4.45 -4.09
C SER A 4 15.30 3.02 -4.52
N TRP A 5 14.38 2.38 -3.80
CA TRP A 5 13.87 1.06 -4.20
C TRP A 5 13.07 1.14 -5.51
N SER A 6 12.36 2.23 -5.79
CA SER A 6 11.62 2.38 -7.05
C SER A 6 12.53 2.62 -8.25
N ASP A 7 13.70 3.25 -8.07
CA ASP A 7 14.71 3.35 -9.14
C ASP A 7 15.13 1.96 -9.63
N ARG A 8 15.35 1.02 -8.70
CA ARG A 8 15.70 -0.36 -9.04
C ARG A 8 14.56 -1.08 -9.76
N LEU A 9 13.32 -0.86 -9.30
CA LEU A 9 12.15 -1.42 -9.96
C LEU A 9 11.97 -0.86 -11.37
N GLN A 10 12.15 0.45 -11.58
CA GLN A 10 12.07 1.06 -12.91
C GLN A 10 13.21 0.58 -13.82
N ASN A 11 14.44 0.49 -13.32
CA ASN A 11 15.57 -0.06 -14.08
C ASN A 11 15.29 -1.51 -14.53
N ALA A 12 14.67 -2.34 -13.70
CA ALA A 12 14.24 -3.68 -14.07
C ALA A 12 13.02 -3.67 -15.02
N ALA A 13 12.12 -2.70 -14.88
CA ALA A 13 10.96 -2.50 -15.74
C ALA A 13 11.39 -2.15 -17.19
N ASP A 14 12.45 -1.37 -17.36
CA ASP A 14 12.95 -0.93 -18.67
C ASP A 14 13.61 -2.08 -19.48
N ILE A 15 14.03 -3.16 -18.81
CA ILE A 15 14.60 -4.33 -19.48
C ILE A 15 13.49 -5.13 -20.17
N PRO A 16 13.55 -5.36 -21.50
CA PRO A 16 12.54 -6.14 -22.21
C PRO A 16 12.61 -7.62 -21.81
N ALA A 17 11.46 -8.31 -21.86
CA ALA A 17 11.41 -9.73 -21.53
C ALA A 17 12.15 -10.60 -22.56
N ASN A 18 13.16 -11.35 -22.11
CA ASN A 18 13.75 -12.44 -22.88
C ASN A 18 13.14 -13.78 -22.43
N MET A 19 12.30 -14.36 -23.28
CA MET A 19 11.53 -15.57 -22.97
C MET A 19 12.27 -16.88 -23.28
N ASP A 20 13.56 -16.82 -23.64
CA ASP A 20 14.41 -18.00 -23.76
C ASP A 20 14.50 -18.76 -22.43
N GLY A 21 14.36 -20.10 -22.47
CA GLY A 21 14.29 -20.93 -21.27
C GLY A 21 15.55 -20.90 -20.40
N LEU A 22 16.74 -20.80 -21.00
CA LEU A 22 18.01 -20.67 -20.29
C LEU A 22 18.16 -19.26 -19.70
N ALA A 23 17.81 -18.23 -20.47
CA ALA A 23 17.83 -16.84 -20.00
C ALA A 23 16.91 -16.65 -18.79
N MET A 24 15.67 -17.13 -18.85
CA MET A 24 14.71 -17.07 -17.75
C MET A 24 15.20 -17.81 -16.50
N LYS A 25 15.86 -18.98 -16.68
CA LYS A 25 16.41 -19.75 -15.57
C LYS A 25 17.61 -19.05 -14.92
N LYS A 26 18.44 -18.35 -15.70
CA LYS A 26 19.54 -17.53 -15.20
C LYS A 26 18.99 -16.30 -14.45
N TYR A 27 18.07 -15.56 -15.07
CA TYR A 27 17.48 -14.34 -14.53
C TYR A 27 16.88 -14.54 -13.14
N ARG A 28 15.99 -15.53 -12.97
CA ARG A 28 15.32 -15.81 -11.68
C ARG A 28 16.23 -16.34 -10.56
N ARG A 29 17.51 -16.60 -10.82
CA ARG A 29 18.48 -16.99 -9.78
C ARG A 29 19.01 -15.77 -9.03
N GLU A 30 19.05 -14.61 -9.67
CA GLU A 30 19.40 -13.36 -9.03
C GLU A 30 18.30 -12.98 -8.04
N ALA A 31 18.69 -12.57 -6.82
CA ALA A 31 17.75 -12.33 -5.74
C ALA A 31 16.69 -11.27 -6.10
N TYR A 32 17.09 -10.23 -6.84
CA TYR A 32 16.22 -9.15 -7.33
C TYR A 32 15.09 -9.64 -8.25
N HIS A 33 15.23 -10.80 -8.87
CA HIS A 33 14.29 -11.35 -9.86
C HIS A 33 13.65 -12.66 -9.38
N ARG A 34 13.83 -12.99 -8.10
CA ARG A 34 13.43 -14.26 -7.52
C ARG A 34 12.10 -14.13 -6.79
N VAL A 35 11.26 -15.16 -6.91
CA VAL A 35 10.14 -15.36 -6.00
C VAL A 35 10.63 -16.16 -4.79
N PHE A 36 10.59 -15.56 -3.61
CA PHE A 36 10.92 -16.24 -2.35
C PHE A 36 9.74 -17.09 -1.87
N VAL A 37 10.03 -18.17 -1.15
CA VAL A 37 9.02 -19.20 -0.81
C VAL A 37 9.03 -19.50 0.68
N ASN A 38 7.96 -19.09 1.37
CA ASN A 38 7.70 -19.47 2.76
C ASN A 38 7.00 -20.83 2.90
N ARG A 39 6.15 -21.20 1.93
CA ARG A 39 5.41 -22.47 1.89
C ARG A 39 5.30 -22.95 0.44
N SER A 40 5.50 -24.24 0.21
CA SER A 40 5.44 -24.85 -1.12
C SER A 40 4.11 -24.56 -1.83
N LEU A 41 4.18 -24.19 -3.11
CA LEU A 41 3.03 -23.88 -3.95
C LEU A 41 3.22 -24.47 -5.34
N ALA A 42 2.36 -25.42 -5.71
CA ALA A 42 2.31 -25.99 -7.05
C ALA A 42 1.48 -25.08 -7.95
N MET A 43 2.13 -24.34 -8.85
CA MET A 43 1.47 -23.34 -9.71
C MET A 43 0.40 -23.95 -10.62
N GLU A 44 0.55 -25.21 -11.04
CA GLU A 44 -0.43 -25.96 -11.84
C GLU A 44 -1.82 -26.08 -11.18
N LYS A 45 -1.87 -25.98 -9.84
CA LYS A 45 -3.11 -26.07 -9.06
C LYS A 45 -3.83 -24.72 -8.96
N ILE A 46 -3.17 -23.62 -9.29
CA ILE A 46 -3.78 -22.29 -9.29
C ILE A 46 -4.64 -22.15 -10.55
N LYS A 47 -5.88 -21.71 -10.37
CA LYS A 47 -6.87 -21.51 -11.43
C LYS A 47 -7.29 -20.06 -11.59
N CYS A 48 -7.11 -19.25 -10.54
CA CYS A 48 -7.42 -17.82 -10.58
C CYS A 48 -6.29 -16.99 -9.97
N PHE A 49 -5.97 -15.90 -10.63
CA PHE A 49 -4.92 -14.95 -10.22
C PHE A 49 -5.57 -13.61 -9.94
N GLY A 50 -5.57 -13.23 -8.67
CA GLY A 50 -6.17 -11.98 -8.22
C GLY A 50 -5.10 -10.95 -7.91
N PHE A 51 -5.35 -9.71 -8.30
CA PHE A 51 -4.44 -8.59 -8.08
C PHE A 51 -5.12 -7.49 -7.27
N ASP A 52 -4.36 -6.88 -6.35
CA ASP A 52 -4.57 -5.49 -5.96
C ASP A 52 -3.96 -4.53 -7.00
N MET A 53 -4.34 -3.25 -6.96
CA MET A 53 -3.80 -2.23 -7.86
C MET A 53 -2.66 -1.46 -7.23
N ASP A 54 -2.95 -0.62 -6.24
CA ASP A 54 -2.01 0.35 -5.67
C ASP A 54 -0.86 -0.38 -4.95
N TYR A 55 0.38 0.05 -5.18
CA TYR A 55 1.64 -0.59 -4.72
C TYR A 55 1.83 -2.09 -5.08
N THR A 56 0.94 -2.64 -5.92
CA THR A 56 1.02 -4.01 -6.44
C THR A 56 1.22 -4.02 -7.95
N LEU A 57 0.23 -3.57 -8.72
CA LEU A 57 0.36 -3.33 -10.17
C LEU A 57 0.89 -1.92 -10.45
N ALA A 58 0.38 -0.93 -9.71
CA ALA A 58 0.76 0.47 -9.77
C ALA A 58 1.72 0.79 -8.62
N VAL A 59 3.01 0.53 -8.82
CA VAL A 59 4.02 0.90 -7.83
C VAL A 59 4.34 2.38 -7.97
N TYR A 60 4.10 3.16 -6.93
CA TYR A 60 4.43 4.58 -6.94
C TYR A 60 5.93 4.82 -6.74
N LYS A 61 6.47 5.85 -7.38
CA LYS A 61 7.89 6.21 -7.33
C LYS A 61 8.25 6.93 -6.04
N SER A 62 9.38 6.54 -5.48
CA SER A 62 9.94 7.02 -4.22
C SER A 62 11.23 7.80 -4.45
N PRO A 63 11.39 8.97 -3.81
CA PRO A 63 10.54 9.52 -2.75
C PRO A 63 9.41 10.45 -3.24
N GLU A 64 9.24 10.64 -4.56
CA GLU A 64 8.38 11.70 -5.11
C GLU A 64 6.91 11.58 -4.69
N TYR A 65 6.39 10.35 -4.62
CA TYR A 65 4.99 10.13 -4.26
C TYR A 65 4.76 10.31 -2.75
N GLU A 66 5.68 9.83 -1.91
CA GLU A 66 5.64 10.05 -0.47
C GLU A 66 5.77 11.53 -0.13
N SER A 67 6.68 12.27 -0.77
CA SER A 67 6.80 13.73 -0.62
C SER A 67 5.51 14.45 -1.00
N LEU A 68 4.87 14.08 -2.11
CA LEU A 68 3.59 14.67 -2.50
C LEU A 68 2.50 14.41 -1.44
N GLY A 69 2.40 13.18 -0.94
CA GLY A 69 1.45 12.84 0.12
C GLY A 69 1.73 13.59 1.43
N PHE A 70 3.00 13.76 1.77
CA PHE A 70 3.45 14.51 2.94
C PHE A 70 3.05 15.99 2.84
N ASP A 71 3.43 16.67 1.76
CA ASP A 71 3.18 18.10 1.57
C ASP A 71 1.68 18.42 1.64
N LEU A 72 0.85 17.63 0.95
CA LEU A 72 -0.61 17.79 0.97
C LEU A 72 -1.23 17.53 2.35
N THR A 73 -0.66 16.59 3.12
CA THR A 73 -1.13 16.30 4.48
C THR A 73 -0.76 17.43 5.42
N VAL A 74 0.45 17.98 5.30
CA VAL A 74 0.91 19.17 6.02
C VAL A 74 0.01 20.37 5.72
N GLU A 75 -0.23 20.68 4.43
CA GLU A 75 -1.14 21.75 4.01
C GLU A 75 -2.54 21.54 4.60
N ARG A 76 -3.03 20.29 4.62
CA ARG A 76 -4.34 19.96 5.20
C ARG A 76 -4.38 20.23 6.70
N LEU A 77 -3.38 19.82 7.47
CA LEU A 77 -3.29 20.10 8.91
C LEU A 77 -3.27 21.61 9.20
N VAL A 78 -2.46 22.36 8.45
CA VAL A 78 -2.38 23.82 8.58
C VAL A 78 -3.73 24.46 8.25
N SER A 79 -4.44 23.97 7.22
CA SER A 79 -5.77 24.48 6.84
C SER A 79 -6.85 24.31 7.93
N ILE A 80 -6.66 23.35 8.85
CA ILE A 80 -7.60 23.09 9.96
C ILE A 80 -7.13 23.72 11.29
N GLY A 81 -6.01 24.45 11.29
CA GLY A 81 -5.57 25.25 12.43
C GLY A 81 -4.26 24.83 13.09
N TYR A 82 -3.52 23.86 12.53
CA TYR A 82 -2.16 23.60 12.99
C TYR A 82 -1.22 24.79 12.70
N PRO A 83 -0.11 24.94 13.45
CA PRO A 83 0.83 26.05 13.28
C PRO A 83 1.42 26.16 11.87
N GLN A 84 1.67 27.39 11.41
CA GLN A 84 2.17 27.66 10.04
C GLN A 84 3.59 27.11 9.82
N GLU A 85 4.35 26.94 10.89
CA GLU A 85 5.69 26.39 10.92
C GLU A 85 5.76 24.99 10.30
N LEU A 86 4.66 24.22 10.34
CA LEU A 86 4.58 22.91 9.69
C LEU A 86 4.85 22.99 8.17
N LEU A 87 4.52 24.12 7.51
CA LEU A 87 4.79 24.33 6.08
C LEU A 87 6.29 24.34 5.74
N SER A 88 7.16 24.47 6.76
CA SER A 88 8.62 24.37 6.58
C SER A 88 9.14 22.94 6.57
N PHE A 89 8.31 21.96 6.94
CA PHE A 89 8.72 20.56 6.94
C PHE A 89 8.97 20.08 5.51
N VAL A 90 9.99 19.25 5.37
CA VAL A 90 10.34 18.59 4.11
C VAL A 90 10.45 17.09 4.39
N TYR A 91 9.78 16.28 3.57
CA TYR A 91 9.81 14.83 3.71
C TYR A 91 11.24 14.29 3.59
N ASP A 92 11.67 13.52 4.60
CA ASP A 92 12.94 12.81 4.60
C ASP A 92 12.71 11.29 4.46
N PRO A 93 13.01 10.68 3.31
CA PRO A 93 12.81 9.25 3.09
C PRO A 93 13.78 8.36 3.89
N THR A 94 14.79 8.93 4.55
CA THR A 94 15.80 8.16 5.30
C THR A 94 15.36 7.79 6.72
N PHE A 95 14.34 8.47 7.26
CA PHE A 95 13.82 8.21 8.60
C PHE A 95 12.79 7.06 8.65
N PRO A 96 11.67 7.09 7.90
CA PRO A 96 10.60 6.13 8.11
C PRO A 96 10.96 4.74 7.56
N THR A 97 10.62 3.71 8.32
CA THR A 97 10.58 2.32 7.84
C THR A 97 9.15 1.80 7.98
N ARG A 98 8.64 1.07 6.99
CA ARG A 98 7.28 0.51 7.05
C ARG A 98 7.13 -0.50 8.19
N GLY A 99 5.93 -0.55 8.79
CA GLY A 99 5.58 -1.50 9.86
C GLY A 99 5.88 -1.03 11.27
N LEU A 100 6.24 0.25 11.46
CA LEU A 100 6.34 0.84 12.79
C LEU A 100 4.96 0.90 13.47
N VAL A 101 4.99 0.95 14.80
CA VAL A 101 3.82 1.10 15.64
C VAL A 101 3.86 2.48 16.30
N PHE A 102 2.80 3.27 16.13
CA PHE A 102 2.65 4.52 16.86
C PHE A 102 1.89 4.26 18.18
N ASP A 103 2.50 4.63 19.31
CA ASP A 103 1.84 4.64 20.62
C ASP A 103 1.12 5.98 20.82
N THR A 104 -0.21 5.95 20.71
CA THR A 104 -1.04 7.16 20.88
C THR A 104 -1.10 7.67 22.31
N THR A 105 -0.63 6.90 23.30
CA THR A 105 -0.57 7.36 24.69
C THR A 105 0.66 8.22 24.96
N TYR A 106 1.82 7.82 24.44
CA TYR A 106 3.12 8.45 24.75
C TYR A 106 3.80 9.13 23.56
N GLY A 107 3.21 9.08 22.37
CA GLY A 107 3.74 9.80 21.19
C GLY A 107 5.01 9.18 20.59
N ASN A 108 5.21 7.88 20.79
CA ASN A 108 6.43 7.19 20.34
C ASN A 108 6.20 6.37 19.08
N LEU A 109 7.19 6.37 18.19
CA LEU A 109 7.32 5.38 17.13
C LEU A 109 8.14 4.18 17.63
N LEU A 110 7.55 3.00 17.52
CA LEU A 110 8.11 1.76 18.02
C LEU A 110 8.36 0.79 16.87
N LYS A 111 9.57 0.23 16.82
CA LYS A 111 9.86 -0.98 16.05
C LYS A 111 9.78 -2.16 16.99
N VAL A 112 8.93 -3.14 16.69
CA VAL A 112 8.69 -4.29 17.57
C VAL A 112 8.90 -5.62 16.85
N ASP A 113 9.21 -6.66 17.60
CA ASP A 113 9.21 -8.02 17.10
C ASP A 113 7.79 -8.63 17.06
N ALA A 114 7.67 -9.90 16.64
CA ALA A 114 6.39 -10.60 16.53
C ALA A 114 5.66 -10.79 17.88
N TYR A 115 6.37 -10.68 19.00
CA TYR A 115 5.83 -10.81 20.35
C TYR A 115 5.46 -9.45 20.95
N GLY A 116 5.84 -8.33 20.33
CA GLY A 116 5.63 -6.98 20.87
C GLY A 116 6.78 -6.47 21.71
N ASN A 117 7.95 -7.13 21.70
CA ASN A 117 9.14 -6.60 22.36
C ASN A 117 9.69 -5.43 21.56
N ILE A 118 10.09 -4.36 22.25
CA ILE A 118 10.58 -3.12 21.64
C ILE A 118 12.03 -3.30 21.21
N LEU A 119 12.27 -3.15 19.90
CA LEU A 119 13.59 -3.15 19.26
C LEU A 119 14.15 -1.73 19.14
N VAL A 120 13.30 -0.77 18.78
CA VAL A 120 13.63 0.66 18.65
C VAL A 120 12.46 1.49 19.18
N CYS A 121 12.75 2.59 19.85
CA CYS A 121 11.78 3.58 20.32
C CYS A 121 12.30 4.98 19.98
N ALA A 122 11.49 5.78 19.29
CA ALA A 122 11.79 7.17 18.98
C ALA A 122 10.65 8.08 19.45
N HIS A 123 11.01 9.15 20.16
CA HIS A 123 10.11 10.23 20.55
C HIS A 123 10.47 11.48 19.73
N GLY A 124 9.67 11.81 18.72
CA GLY A 124 10.10 12.71 17.66
C GLY A 124 11.33 12.13 16.95
N PHE A 125 12.42 12.91 16.87
CA PHE A 125 13.71 12.43 16.36
C PHE A 125 14.68 11.94 17.44
N ASN A 126 14.27 11.93 18.71
CA ASN A 126 15.09 11.40 19.79
C ASN A 126 14.96 9.87 19.91
N PHE A 127 16.03 9.15 19.59
CA PHE A 127 16.10 7.68 19.75
C PHE A 127 16.42 7.31 21.19
N MET A 128 15.41 6.79 21.89
CA MET A 128 15.51 6.46 23.31
C MET A 128 16.35 5.22 23.56
N ARG A 129 17.11 5.23 24.66
CA ARG A 129 17.92 4.08 25.09
C ARG A 129 17.16 3.18 26.04
N GLY A 130 17.72 1.98 26.25
CA GLY A 130 17.09 0.92 27.04
C GLY A 130 16.56 1.34 28.43
N PRO A 131 17.30 2.12 29.24
CA PRO A 131 16.80 2.61 30.53
C PRO A 131 15.62 3.57 30.40
N GLU A 132 15.68 4.56 29.52
CA GLU A 132 14.62 5.54 29.26
C GLU A 132 13.34 4.86 28.76
N ILE A 133 13.48 3.87 27.87
CA ILE A 133 12.33 3.07 27.40
C ILE A 133 11.63 2.38 28.58
N ARG A 134 12.33 1.96 29.63
CA ARG A 134 11.72 1.26 30.78
C ARG A 134 10.87 2.16 31.65
N GLU A 135 11.01 3.47 31.57
CA GLU A 135 10.15 4.40 32.31
C GLU A 135 8.70 4.32 31.81
N GLN A 136 8.52 4.26 30.48
CA GLN A 136 7.19 4.16 29.85
C GLN A 136 6.78 2.71 29.53
N TYR A 137 7.74 1.83 29.31
CA TYR A 137 7.55 0.42 28.98
C TYR A 137 8.41 -0.46 29.91
N PRO A 138 8.01 -0.70 31.17
CA PRO A 138 8.84 -1.39 32.16
C PRO A 138 9.37 -2.76 31.71
N ASN A 139 8.55 -3.51 30.98
CA ASN A 139 8.90 -4.82 30.43
C ASN A 139 9.43 -4.75 28.98
N LYS A 140 9.73 -3.56 28.45
CA LYS A 140 10.09 -3.31 27.03
C LYS A 140 9.16 -4.02 26.04
N PHE A 141 7.86 -3.99 26.32
CA PHE A 141 6.86 -4.79 25.65
C PHE A 141 5.58 -3.97 25.48
N ILE A 142 4.90 -4.19 24.35
CA ILE A 142 3.57 -3.66 24.09
C ILE A 142 2.57 -4.78 23.77
N GLN A 143 1.32 -4.59 24.19
CA GLN A 143 0.21 -5.45 23.77
C GLN A 143 -0.29 -4.98 22.40
N ARG A 144 0.34 -5.43 21.32
CA ARG A 144 0.00 -4.99 19.95
C ARG A 144 -1.44 -5.22 19.51
N ASP A 145 -2.17 -6.10 20.21
CA ASP A 145 -3.60 -6.35 19.96
C ASP A 145 -4.51 -5.30 20.63
N ASP A 146 -3.96 -4.41 21.48
CA ASP A 146 -4.61 -3.20 21.98
C ASP A 146 -4.62 -2.13 20.87
N THR A 147 -5.53 -2.32 19.91
CA THR A 147 -5.66 -1.45 18.73
C THR A 147 -6.24 -0.07 19.03
N ASP A 148 -6.77 0.15 20.24
CA ASP A 148 -7.26 1.47 20.67
C ASP A 148 -6.10 2.41 21.00
N ARG A 149 -4.97 1.84 21.44
CA ARG A 149 -3.73 2.55 21.77
C ARG A 149 -2.69 2.51 20.65
N PHE A 150 -2.46 1.34 20.08
CA PHE A 150 -1.35 1.10 19.15
C PHE A 150 -1.83 1.01 17.71
N TYR A 151 -1.26 1.85 16.85
CA TYR A 151 -1.56 1.81 15.41
C TYR A 151 -0.36 1.31 14.61
N ILE A 152 -0.55 0.28 13.80
CA ILE A 152 0.50 -0.31 12.97
C ILE A 152 0.48 0.29 11.56
N LEU A 153 1.56 0.94 11.17
CA LEU A 153 1.75 1.66 9.90
C LEU A 153 2.20 0.67 8.80
N ASN A 154 1.28 -0.15 8.30
CA ASN A 154 1.56 -1.37 7.51
C ASN A 154 1.86 -1.19 6.02
N THR A 155 1.43 -0.09 5.40
CA THR A 155 1.49 0.12 3.93
C THR A 155 2.47 1.24 3.57
N LEU A 156 2.87 1.29 2.31
CA LEU A 156 3.74 2.36 1.81
C LEU A 156 3.03 3.74 1.84
N PHE A 157 1.70 3.76 1.77
CA PHE A 157 0.90 4.97 2.02
C PHE A 157 1.08 5.54 3.43
N ASN A 158 1.56 4.73 4.39
CA ASN A 158 1.79 5.18 5.75
C ASN A 158 3.17 5.84 5.95
N LEU A 159 4.08 5.79 4.96
CA LEU A 159 5.42 6.40 5.11
C LEU A 159 5.38 7.91 5.36
N PRO A 160 4.56 8.72 4.64
CA PRO A 160 4.44 10.15 4.89
C PRO A 160 4.01 10.47 6.33
N GLU A 161 2.97 9.81 6.82
CA GLU A 161 2.48 10.04 8.19
C GLU A 161 3.41 9.48 9.26
N THR A 162 4.15 8.40 8.97
CA THR A 162 5.18 7.89 9.88
C THR A 162 6.22 8.97 10.16
N TYR A 163 6.70 9.64 9.11
CA TYR A 163 7.63 10.75 9.27
C TYR A 163 6.96 11.99 9.88
N LEU A 164 5.75 12.34 9.43
CA LEU A 164 5.02 13.51 9.95
C LEU A 164 4.74 13.42 11.45
N LEU A 165 4.38 12.25 11.97
CA LEU A 165 4.20 12.03 13.41
C LEU A 165 5.49 12.32 14.19
N ALA A 166 6.65 11.91 13.67
CA ALA A 166 7.93 12.26 14.27
C ALA A 166 8.21 13.77 14.20
N CYS A 167 7.97 14.41 13.04
CA CYS A 167 8.12 15.86 12.89
C CYS A 167 7.24 16.64 13.88
N LEU A 168 5.99 16.24 14.05
CA LEU A 168 5.06 16.92 14.95
C LEU A 168 5.50 16.78 16.41
N VAL A 169 5.82 15.55 16.85
CA VAL A 169 6.32 15.31 18.22
C VAL A 169 7.59 16.12 18.47
N ASP A 170 8.53 16.12 17.52
CA ASP A 170 9.77 16.89 17.62
C ASP A 170 9.50 18.41 17.69
N PHE A 171 8.66 18.94 16.80
CA PHE A 171 8.31 20.35 16.75
C PHE A 171 7.67 20.83 18.04
N PHE A 172 6.63 20.15 18.53
CA PHE A 172 5.94 20.55 19.74
C PHE A 172 6.78 20.35 21.01
N THR A 173 7.73 19.40 20.99
CA THR A 173 8.69 19.21 22.09
C THR A 173 9.67 20.39 22.19
N ASN A 174 10.11 20.92 21.06
CA ASN A 174 11.18 21.93 20.98
C ASN A 174 10.67 23.37 20.80
N CYS A 175 9.36 23.58 20.73
CA CYS A 175 8.77 24.91 20.59
C CYS A 175 8.41 25.51 21.94
N ASP A 176 9.03 26.64 22.30
CA ASP A 176 8.89 27.33 23.61
C ASP A 176 7.44 27.69 23.98
N ARG A 177 6.53 27.77 23.00
CA ARG A 177 5.10 28.02 23.22
C ARG A 177 4.43 26.86 23.97
N TYR A 178 4.88 25.64 23.77
CA TYR A 178 4.22 24.44 24.25
C TYR A 178 4.96 23.84 25.45
N THR A 179 4.20 23.45 26.47
CA THR A 179 4.75 22.67 27.58
C THR A 179 4.51 21.19 27.35
N SER A 180 5.60 20.43 27.25
CA SER A 180 5.55 18.96 27.12
C SER A 180 4.98 18.31 28.37
N CYS A 181 4.03 17.41 28.18
CA CYS A 181 3.41 16.56 29.21
C CYS A 181 3.59 15.09 28.81
N GLU A 182 3.43 14.17 29.75
CA GLU A 182 3.62 12.73 29.48
C GLU A 182 2.76 12.20 28.31
N LYS A 183 1.57 12.76 28.10
CA LYS A 183 0.59 12.29 27.11
C LYS A 183 0.26 13.29 26.01
N GLY A 184 1.06 14.35 25.87
CA GLY A 184 0.85 15.37 24.83
C GLY A 184 1.44 16.73 25.21
N PHE A 185 0.87 17.79 24.67
CA PHE A 185 1.38 19.15 24.81
C PHE A 185 0.30 20.11 25.31
N LYS A 186 0.71 21.10 26.10
CA LYS A 186 -0.17 22.15 26.63
C LYS A 186 0.24 23.53 26.10
N ASP A 187 -0.74 24.31 25.64
CA ASP A 187 -0.61 25.72 25.24
C ASP A 187 -1.71 26.53 25.92
N GLY A 188 -1.36 27.23 27.00
CA GLY A 188 -2.36 27.91 27.85
C GLY A 188 -3.42 26.93 28.37
N ASP A 189 -4.69 27.16 28.03
CA ASP A 189 -5.82 26.31 28.43
C ASP A 189 -6.13 25.17 27.44
N LEU A 190 -5.34 25.03 26.37
CA LEU A 190 -5.50 23.99 25.36
C LEU A 190 -4.54 22.83 25.63
N PHE A 191 -5.09 21.61 25.67
CA PHE A 191 -4.30 20.38 25.78
C PHE A 191 -4.51 19.53 24.52
N MET A 192 -3.42 19.23 23.83
CA MET A 192 -3.40 18.34 22.67
C MET A 192 -2.71 17.04 23.04
N SER A 193 -3.49 15.97 23.16
CA SER A 193 -2.94 14.63 23.39
C SER A 193 -2.26 14.07 22.14
N PHE A 194 -1.30 13.15 22.33
CA PHE A 194 -0.72 12.42 21.19
C PHE A 194 -1.78 11.64 20.40
N ARG A 195 -2.83 11.15 21.07
CA ARG A 195 -3.95 10.44 20.45
C ARG A 195 -4.78 11.35 19.54
N SER A 196 -5.14 12.55 19.99
CA SER A 196 -5.87 13.51 19.17
C SER A 196 -5.02 13.97 18.00
N MET A 197 -3.73 14.28 18.22
CA MET A 197 -2.80 14.63 17.16
C MET A 197 -2.66 13.52 16.10
N PHE A 198 -2.56 12.26 16.54
CA PHE A 198 -2.55 11.11 15.63
C PHE A 198 -3.85 11.00 14.84
N GLN A 199 -5.00 11.20 15.48
CA GLN A 199 -6.29 11.17 14.79
C GLN A 199 -6.38 12.27 13.72
N ASP A 200 -5.92 13.48 14.02
CA ASP A 200 -5.91 14.60 13.07
C ASP A 200 -5.00 14.28 11.86
N VAL A 201 -3.84 13.67 12.09
CA VAL A 201 -2.95 13.19 11.01
C VAL A 201 -3.64 12.12 10.16
N ARG A 202 -4.27 11.11 10.79
CA ARG A 202 -5.00 10.06 10.08
C ARG A 202 -6.13 10.63 9.23
N ASP A 203 -6.91 11.53 9.80
CA ASP A 203 -8.04 12.18 9.13
C ASP A 203 -7.54 13.08 7.98
N ALA A 204 -6.41 13.75 8.14
CA ALA A 204 -5.77 14.53 7.08
C ALA A 204 -5.28 13.66 5.92
N VAL A 205 -4.60 12.55 6.21
CA VAL A 205 -4.15 11.57 5.19
C VAL A 205 -5.35 11.01 4.43
N ASP A 206 -6.38 10.57 5.14
CA ASP A 206 -7.60 10.03 4.51
C ASP A 206 -8.30 11.11 3.68
N TRP A 207 -8.39 12.36 4.19
CA TRP A 207 -8.93 13.48 3.43
C TRP A 207 -8.14 13.71 2.14
N VAL A 208 -6.80 13.72 2.20
CA VAL A 208 -5.94 13.92 1.03
C VAL A 208 -6.16 12.85 -0.04
N HIS A 209 -6.36 11.58 0.36
CA HIS A 209 -6.59 10.46 -0.57
C HIS A 209 -8.00 10.42 -1.17
N TYR A 210 -9.03 10.83 -0.41
CA TYR A 210 -10.43 10.69 -0.83
C TYR A 210 -11.08 11.98 -1.33
N LYS A 211 -10.67 13.13 -0.80
CA LYS A 211 -11.31 14.44 -1.03
C LYS A 211 -10.34 15.51 -1.52
N GLY A 212 -9.04 15.35 -1.24
CA GLY A 212 -7.99 16.26 -1.64
C GLY A 212 -7.51 16.06 -3.07
N SER A 213 -6.40 16.72 -3.39
CA SER A 213 -5.84 16.80 -4.74
C SER A 213 -4.74 15.76 -5.03
N LEU A 214 -4.48 14.80 -4.12
CA LEU A 214 -3.42 13.79 -4.33
C LEU A 214 -3.63 13.00 -5.62
N LYS A 215 -4.84 12.44 -5.80
CA LYS A 215 -5.19 11.70 -7.01
C LYS A 215 -5.12 12.56 -8.26
N GLU A 216 -5.60 13.80 -8.20
CA GLU A 216 -5.55 14.75 -9.31
C GLU A 216 -4.10 15.03 -9.74
N LYS A 217 -3.26 15.50 -8.80
CA LYS A 217 -1.83 15.79 -9.04
C LYS A 217 -1.05 14.56 -9.50
N THR A 218 -1.40 13.37 -9.01
CA THR A 218 -0.80 12.10 -9.48
C THR A 218 -1.10 11.88 -10.96
N LEU A 219 -2.36 12.10 -11.36
CA LEU A 219 -2.84 11.85 -12.71
C LEU A 219 -2.34 12.89 -13.73
N GLU A 220 -2.04 14.10 -13.28
CA GLU A 220 -1.42 15.16 -14.10
C GLU A 220 0.00 14.81 -14.54
N ASN A 221 0.73 13.99 -13.76
CA ASN A 221 2.09 13.60 -14.09
C ASN A 221 2.42 12.15 -13.69
N LEU A 222 1.71 11.21 -14.33
CA LEU A 222 1.91 9.78 -14.10
C LEU A 222 3.35 9.30 -14.28
N PRO A 223 4.14 9.74 -15.29
CA PRO A 223 5.55 9.35 -15.42
C PRO A 223 6.42 9.74 -14.22
N LYS A 224 6.10 10.83 -13.52
CA LYS A 224 6.81 11.23 -12.29
C LYS A 224 6.46 10.32 -11.12
N TYR A 225 5.23 9.84 -11.04
CA TYR A 225 4.72 9.21 -9.81
C TYR A 225 4.52 7.70 -9.89
N VAL A 226 4.47 7.08 -11.07
CA VAL A 226 4.10 5.66 -11.23
C VAL A 226 5.15 4.94 -12.07
N VAL A 227 5.64 3.81 -11.56
CA VAL A 227 6.50 2.88 -12.29
C VAL A 227 5.70 2.25 -13.43
N LYS A 228 6.29 2.15 -14.62
CA LYS A 228 5.64 1.58 -15.80
C LYS A 228 6.50 0.48 -16.39
N ASP A 229 5.92 -0.72 -16.56
CA ASP A 229 6.62 -1.92 -17.04
C ASP A 229 5.94 -2.53 -18.28
N PRO A 230 6.58 -2.52 -19.47
CA PRO A 230 6.05 -3.14 -20.68
C PRO A 230 5.88 -4.67 -20.59
N LYS A 231 6.42 -5.32 -19.54
CA LYS A 231 6.26 -6.76 -19.28
C LYS A 231 4.93 -7.09 -18.59
N LEU A 232 4.21 -6.12 -18.04
CA LEU A 232 2.93 -6.38 -17.36
C LEU A 232 1.87 -7.00 -18.30
N PRO A 233 1.59 -6.44 -19.50
CA PRO A 233 0.67 -7.05 -20.45
C PRO A 233 1.08 -8.47 -20.85
N LEU A 234 2.39 -8.74 -20.97
CA LEU A 234 2.93 -10.06 -21.26
C LEU A 234 2.58 -11.05 -20.14
N LEU A 235 2.88 -10.71 -18.89
CA LEU A 235 2.60 -11.57 -17.75
C LEU A 235 1.12 -11.94 -17.66
N LEU A 236 0.24 -10.93 -17.73
CA LEU A 236 -1.20 -11.16 -17.64
C LEU A 236 -1.73 -11.98 -18.82
N SER A 237 -1.26 -11.73 -20.05
CA SER A 237 -1.67 -12.55 -21.19
C SER A 237 -1.32 -14.03 -21.01
N ARG A 238 -0.14 -14.34 -20.45
CA ARG A 238 0.31 -15.71 -20.18
C ARG A 238 -0.47 -16.37 -19.05
N ILE A 239 -0.88 -15.60 -18.05
CA ILE A 239 -1.75 -16.12 -17.00
C ILE A 239 -3.12 -16.49 -17.59
N ASN A 240 -3.65 -15.66 -18.49
CA ASN A 240 -4.95 -15.88 -19.12
C ASN A 240 -4.97 -17.13 -20.03
N GLU A 241 -3.80 -17.61 -20.49
CA GLU A 241 -3.68 -18.89 -21.21
C GLU A 241 -3.94 -20.12 -20.30
N VAL A 242 -3.80 -19.98 -18.98
CA VAL A 242 -3.83 -21.11 -18.03
C VAL A 242 -4.84 -20.97 -16.88
N GLY A 243 -5.43 -19.80 -16.70
CA GLY A 243 -6.38 -19.53 -15.62
C GLY A 243 -7.05 -18.17 -15.77
N LYS A 244 -7.99 -17.87 -14.87
CA LYS A 244 -8.72 -16.60 -14.85
C LYS A 244 -7.94 -15.52 -14.11
N ILE A 245 -8.13 -14.27 -14.49
CA ILE A 245 -7.51 -13.09 -13.87
C ILE A 245 -8.59 -12.18 -13.33
N PHE A 246 -8.39 -11.67 -12.11
CA PHE A 246 -9.29 -10.68 -11.54
C PHE A 246 -8.57 -9.54 -10.84
N LEU A 247 -9.19 -8.37 -10.84
CA LEU A 247 -8.75 -7.19 -10.09
C LEU A 247 -9.71 -6.97 -8.93
N VAL A 248 -9.19 -6.84 -7.71
CA VAL A 248 -9.94 -6.42 -6.52
C VAL A 248 -9.13 -5.32 -5.85
N THR A 249 -9.58 -4.07 -6.03
CA THR A 249 -8.90 -2.87 -5.52
C THR A 249 -9.80 -2.06 -4.60
N ASN A 250 -9.21 -1.40 -3.60
CA ASN A 250 -9.91 -0.44 -2.75
C ASN A 250 -10.18 0.90 -3.44
N SER A 251 -9.45 1.23 -4.50
CA SER A 251 -9.61 2.47 -5.25
C SER A 251 -10.93 2.48 -6.03
N ASP A 252 -11.46 3.67 -6.30
CA ASP A 252 -12.67 3.86 -7.10
C ASP A 252 -12.41 3.60 -8.60
N TYR A 253 -13.47 3.44 -9.38
CA TYR A 253 -13.34 3.14 -10.82
C TYR A 253 -12.65 4.24 -11.62
N LYS A 254 -12.89 5.53 -11.33
CA LYS A 254 -12.31 6.62 -12.15
C LYS A 254 -10.81 6.66 -11.99
N TYR A 255 -10.33 6.53 -10.76
CA TYR A 255 -8.90 6.45 -10.49
C TYR A 255 -8.28 5.18 -11.06
N THR A 256 -8.91 4.02 -10.80
CA THR A 256 -8.49 2.72 -11.34
C THR A 256 -8.37 2.76 -12.86
N HIS A 257 -9.38 3.28 -13.55
CA HIS A 257 -9.40 3.35 -15.00
C HIS A 257 -8.23 4.19 -15.56
N LYS A 258 -7.91 5.33 -14.95
CA LYS A 258 -6.80 6.18 -15.41
C LYS A 258 -5.43 5.56 -15.14
N ILE A 259 -5.22 5.02 -13.94
CA ILE A 259 -3.96 4.34 -13.57
C ILE A 259 -3.73 3.11 -14.46
N MET A 260 -4.74 2.25 -14.58
CA MET A 260 -4.63 1.04 -15.41
C MET A 260 -4.49 1.37 -16.90
N THR A 261 -5.12 2.44 -17.39
CA THR A 261 -4.86 2.91 -18.76
C THR A 261 -3.40 3.30 -18.93
N TYR A 262 -2.82 4.05 -18.00
CA TYR A 262 -1.41 4.42 -18.05
C TYR A 262 -0.47 3.21 -18.01
N LEU A 263 -0.74 2.23 -17.14
CA LEU A 263 0.07 1.02 -17.01
C LEU A 263 0.08 0.15 -18.29
N PHE A 264 -0.92 0.27 -19.15
CA PHE A 264 -1.05 -0.49 -20.40
C PHE A 264 -0.83 0.36 -21.66
N ASP A 265 -0.61 1.67 -21.51
CA ASP A 265 -0.41 2.61 -22.60
C ASP A 265 0.96 2.40 -23.26
N PHE A 266 1.00 1.41 -24.14
CA PHE A 266 2.13 1.08 -25.00
C PHE A 266 1.63 0.99 -26.44
N SER A 267 2.51 1.18 -27.42
CA SER A 267 2.19 1.00 -28.84
C SER A 267 1.92 -0.47 -29.23
N HIS A 268 1.97 -1.39 -28.26
CA HIS A 268 1.79 -2.82 -28.45
C HIS A 268 0.90 -3.44 -27.38
N GLY A 269 0.40 -4.65 -27.65
CA GLY A 269 -0.28 -5.50 -26.67
C GLY A 269 0.71 -6.28 -25.79
N PRO A 270 0.52 -7.60 -25.60
CA PRO A 270 1.41 -8.42 -24.77
C PRO A 270 2.89 -8.44 -25.16
N LYS A 271 3.21 -8.22 -26.44
CA LYS A 271 4.58 -8.23 -26.96
C LYS A 271 4.75 -7.15 -28.03
N PRO A 272 5.96 -6.61 -28.23
CA PRO A 272 6.25 -5.75 -29.38
C PRO A 272 5.75 -6.37 -30.69
N GLY A 273 5.06 -5.59 -31.51
CA GLY A 273 4.45 -6.05 -32.77
C GLY A 273 3.03 -6.63 -32.65
N THR A 274 2.49 -6.80 -31.44
CA THR A 274 1.08 -7.20 -31.24
C THR A 274 0.16 -5.97 -31.06
N GLN A 275 -1.10 -6.07 -31.45
CA GLN A 275 -2.07 -4.98 -31.33
C GLN A 275 -2.28 -4.57 -29.86
N HIS A 276 -2.26 -3.26 -29.58
CA HIS A 276 -2.63 -2.71 -28.28
C HIS A 276 -4.05 -3.16 -27.87
N ARG A 277 -4.23 -3.44 -26.58
CA ARG A 277 -5.49 -3.88 -26.00
C ARG A 277 -5.82 -3.05 -24.77
N LEU A 278 -7.10 -2.72 -24.60
CA LEU A 278 -7.59 -2.09 -23.38
C LEU A 278 -7.29 -2.96 -22.16
N TRP A 279 -6.90 -2.33 -21.05
CA TRP A 279 -6.50 -3.02 -19.82
C TRP A 279 -7.60 -3.94 -19.30
N GLN A 280 -8.88 -3.57 -19.44
CA GLN A 280 -10.00 -4.39 -18.99
C GLN A 280 -10.04 -5.77 -19.66
N SER A 281 -9.55 -5.87 -20.90
CA SER A 281 -9.57 -7.13 -21.65
C SER A 281 -8.62 -8.19 -21.09
N TYR A 282 -7.74 -7.82 -20.15
CA TYR A 282 -6.84 -8.75 -19.47
C TYR A 282 -7.47 -9.39 -18.23
N PHE A 283 -8.66 -8.96 -17.82
CA PHE A 283 -9.33 -9.42 -16.59
C PHE A 283 -10.68 -10.06 -16.92
N ASP A 284 -10.93 -11.24 -16.34
CA ASP A 284 -12.23 -11.91 -16.37
C ASP A 284 -13.23 -11.25 -15.42
N LEU A 285 -12.74 -10.63 -14.34
CA LEU A 285 -13.53 -9.93 -13.34
C LEU A 285 -12.79 -8.69 -12.85
N ILE A 286 -13.47 -7.55 -12.82
CA ILE A 286 -12.94 -6.28 -12.30
C ILE A 286 -13.85 -5.80 -11.18
N LEU A 287 -13.30 -5.63 -9.98
CA LEU A 287 -13.99 -5.15 -8.80
C LEU A 287 -13.21 -4.00 -8.16
N VAL A 288 -13.90 -2.87 -8.00
CA VAL A 288 -13.40 -1.64 -7.37
C VAL A 288 -14.10 -1.40 -6.02
N ASP A 289 -13.66 -0.39 -5.26
CA ASP A 289 -14.25 -0.04 -3.96
C ASP A 289 -14.36 -1.26 -3.00
N ALA A 290 -13.40 -2.18 -3.04
CA ALA A 290 -13.51 -3.47 -2.36
C ALA A 290 -13.64 -3.36 -0.82
N ARG A 291 -13.08 -2.29 -0.23
CA ARG A 291 -13.02 -2.07 1.23
C ARG A 291 -12.35 -3.22 1.99
N LYS A 292 -11.24 -3.74 1.47
CA LYS A 292 -10.38 -4.67 2.21
C LYS A 292 -9.90 -3.99 3.52
N PRO A 293 -9.93 -4.68 4.67
CA PRO A 293 -10.13 -6.11 4.83
C PRO A 293 -11.59 -6.59 4.99
N LEU A 294 -12.58 -5.68 5.08
CA LEU A 294 -14.00 -6.03 5.24
C LEU A 294 -14.49 -6.95 4.11
N PHE A 295 -13.94 -6.75 2.90
CA PHE A 295 -14.12 -7.62 1.73
C PHE A 295 -13.99 -9.12 2.01
N PHE A 296 -13.02 -9.52 2.86
CA PHE A 296 -12.73 -10.93 3.19
C PHE A 296 -13.59 -11.46 4.34
N ALA A 297 -14.50 -10.65 4.87
CA ALA A 297 -15.47 -11.00 5.89
C ALA A 297 -16.88 -10.84 5.30
N GLU A 298 -17.77 -10.07 5.93
CA GLU A 298 -19.13 -9.83 5.44
C GLU A 298 -19.20 -9.01 4.14
N GLY A 299 -18.15 -8.27 3.81
CA GLY A 299 -18.09 -7.42 2.62
C GLY A 299 -19.12 -6.30 2.64
N THR A 300 -19.54 -5.86 1.44
CA THR A 300 -20.58 -4.85 1.25
C THR A 300 -21.55 -5.27 0.15
N VAL A 301 -22.62 -4.48 -0.05
CA VAL A 301 -23.56 -4.70 -1.16
C VAL A 301 -22.81 -4.68 -2.50
N LEU A 302 -23.03 -5.68 -3.35
CA LEU A 302 -22.48 -5.73 -4.69
C LEU A 302 -23.22 -4.74 -5.61
N ARG A 303 -22.47 -3.85 -6.26
CA ARG A 303 -22.97 -2.83 -7.18
C ARG A 303 -22.34 -2.99 -8.56
N GLN A 304 -22.98 -2.41 -9.58
CA GLN A 304 -22.42 -2.32 -10.92
C GLN A 304 -21.99 -0.88 -11.19
N VAL A 305 -20.79 -0.71 -11.74
CA VAL A 305 -20.30 0.57 -12.25
C VAL A 305 -20.87 0.82 -13.64
N ASP A 306 -21.38 2.03 -13.87
CA ASP A 306 -21.54 2.56 -15.22
C ASP A 306 -20.19 3.11 -15.69
N THR A 307 -19.52 2.37 -16.57
CA THR A 307 -18.17 2.68 -17.04
C THR A 307 -18.08 3.95 -17.87
N ASN A 308 -19.20 4.46 -18.40
CA ASN A 308 -19.23 5.71 -19.16
C ASN A 308 -19.17 6.93 -18.23
N THR A 309 -19.89 6.89 -17.11
CA THR A 309 -19.95 8.01 -16.15
C THR A 309 -19.00 7.84 -14.96
N GLY A 310 -18.55 6.61 -14.71
CA GLY A 310 -17.80 6.18 -13.54
C GLY A 310 -18.61 6.21 -12.23
N LYS A 311 -19.95 6.27 -12.31
CA LYS A 311 -20.84 6.23 -11.15
C LYS A 311 -21.41 4.82 -10.94
N LEU A 312 -21.90 4.55 -9.74
CA LEU A 312 -22.61 3.30 -9.46
C LEU A 312 -24.04 3.37 -9.98
N LYS A 313 -24.47 2.32 -10.69
CA LYS A 313 -25.90 2.14 -11.02
C LYS A 313 -26.69 1.92 -9.74
N ILE A 314 -27.91 2.45 -9.66
CA ILE A 314 -28.77 2.33 -8.48
C ILE A 314 -29.26 0.88 -8.34
N GLY A 315 -29.22 0.35 -7.12
CA GLY A 315 -29.64 -1.02 -6.79
C GLY A 315 -28.49 -2.04 -6.67
N THR A 316 -28.78 -3.16 -6.03
CA THR A 316 -27.87 -4.30 -5.88
C THR A 316 -27.79 -5.08 -7.19
N TYR A 317 -26.58 -5.45 -7.61
CA TYR A 317 -26.41 -6.28 -8.79
C TYR A 317 -26.73 -7.75 -8.48
N THR A 318 -27.66 -8.34 -9.23
CA THR A 318 -28.13 -9.74 -9.03
C THR A 318 -27.97 -10.59 -10.29
N GLY A 319 -27.24 -10.11 -11.31
CA GLY A 319 -27.01 -10.81 -12.57
C GLY A 319 -25.86 -11.82 -12.51
N PRO A 320 -25.66 -12.62 -13.58
CA PRO A 320 -24.51 -13.52 -13.69
C PRO A 320 -23.21 -12.75 -13.99
N LEU A 321 -22.05 -13.41 -13.90
CA LEU A 321 -20.81 -12.83 -14.42
C LEU A 321 -20.97 -12.57 -15.94
N GLN A 322 -20.69 -11.34 -16.37
CA GLN A 322 -20.67 -10.99 -17.79
C GLN A 322 -19.39 -10.24 -18.13
N HIS A 323 -18.80 -10.58 -19.27
CA HIS A 323 -17.61 -9.90 -19.77
C HIS A 323 -17.87 -8.40 -19.96
N GLY A 324 -16.92 -7.56 -19.55
CA GLY A 324 -17.02 -6.11 -19.64
C GLY A 324 -17.79 -5.43 -18.51
N ILE A 325 -18.41 -6.18 -17.58
CA ILE A 325 -18.97 -5.59 -16.36
C ILE A 325 -17.85 -5.25 -15.37
N VAL A 326 -17.97 -4.06 -14.76
CA VAL A 326 -17.17 -3.66 -13.61
C VAL A 326 -18.05 -3.64 -12.37
N TYR A 327 -17.60 -4.33 -11.33
CA TYR A 327 -18.27 -4.46 -10.04
C TYR A 327 -17.70 -3.47 -9.02
N SER A 328 -18.49 -3.14 -8.00
CA SER A 328 -18.07 -2.30 -6.87
C SER A 328 -18.59 -2.90 -5.56
N GLY A 329 -17.75 -2.89 -4.52
CA GLY A 329 -18.10 -3.46 -3.21
C GLY A 329 -18.09 -4.99 -3.20
N GLY A 330 -19.15 -5.63 -2.72
CA GLY A 330 -19.24 -7.09 -2.67
C GLY A 330 -18.33 -7.72 -1.60
N SER A 331 -18.03 -9.01 -1.78
CA SER A 331 -17.21 -9.82 -0.86
C SER A 331 -16.36 -10.84 -1.61
N SER A 332 -15.39 -11.44 -0.91
CA SER A 332 -14.56 -12.51 -1.46
C SER A 332 -15.35 -13.75 -1.88
N ASP A 333 -16.46 -14.03 -1.20
CA ASP A 333 -17.34 -15.17 -1.50
C ASP A 333 -18.02 -14.96 -2.86
N LEU A 334 -18.52 -13.74 -3.12
CA LEU A 334 -19.09 -13.38 -4.42
C LEU A 334 -18.08 -13.50 -5.56
N VAL A 335 -16.81 -13.14 -5.33
CA VAL A 335 -15.76 -13.34 -6.34
C VAL A 335 -15.49 -14.82 -6.57
N CYS A 336 -15.49 -15.65 -5.52
CA CYS A 336 -15.35 -17.10 -5.65
C CYS A 336 -16.51 -17.70 -6.47
N ASP A 337 -17.74 -17.28 -6.19
CA ASP A 337 -18.94 -17.74 -6.90
C ASP A 337 -18.93 -17.35 -8.37
N LEU A 338 -18.64 -16.08 -8.68
CA LEU A 338 -18.59 -15.58 -10.06
C LEU A 338 -17.48 -16.26 -10.87
N LEU A 339 -16.34 -16.57 -10.25
CA LEU A 339 -15.23 -17.26 -10.92
C LEU A 339 -15.37 -18.78 -10.92
N GLY A 340 -16.27 -19.35 -10.11
CA GLY A 340 -16.38 -20.79 -9.88
C GLY A 340 -15.12 -21.38 -9.23
N ALA A 341 -14.49 -20.64 -8.32
CA ALA A 341 -13.21 -20.97 -7.72
C ALA A 341 -13.34 -21.20 -6.21
N LYS A 342 -12.52 -22.11 -5.66
CA LYS A 342 -12.35 -22.24 -4.21
C LYS A 342 -11.09 -21.51 -3.77
N GLY A 343 -11.00 -21.19 -2.48
CA GLY A 343 -9.87 -20.40 -1.97
C GLY A 343 -8.48 -20.94 -2.33
N LYS A 344 -8.27 -22.26 -2.29
CA LYS A 344 -6.95 -22.86 -2.64
C LYS A 344 -6.61 -22.81 -4.14
N ASP A 345 -7.59 -22.53 -4.99
CA ASP A 345 -7.43 -22.34 -6.43
C ASP A 345 -6.99 -20.90 -6.76
N ILE A 346 -7.12 -19.98 -5.80
CA ILE A 346 -6.83 -18.56 -5.96
C ILE A 346 -5.43 -18.24 -5.43
N LEU A 347 -4.62 -17.59 -6.25
CA LEU A 347 -3.41 -16.86 -5.83
C LEU A 347 -3.72 -15.36 -5.84
N TYR A 348 -3.85 -14.77 -4.65
CA TYR A 348 -4.04 -13.32 -4.50
C TYR A 348 -2.71 -12.61 -4.24
N ILE A 349 -2.47 -11.58 -5.03
CA ILE A 349 -1.22 -10.81 -5.11
C ILE A 349 -1.53 -9.40 -4.63
N GLY A 350 -0.89 -8.96 -3.56
CA GLY A 350 -1.10 -7.65 -2.93
C GLY A 350 0.09 -7.22 -2.08
N ASP A 351 0.16 -5.97 -1.67
CA ASP A 351 1.24 -5.41 -0.83
C ASP A 351 0.82 -5.23 0.64
N HIS A 352 -0.48 -5.16 0.93
CA HIS A 352 -0.96 -4.95 2.28
C HIS A 352 -0.92 -6.26 3.08
N ILE A 353 0.13 -6.43 3.91
CA ILE A 353 0.34 -7.63 4.72
C ILE A 353 -0.88 -8.04 5.57
N PHE A 354 -1.63 -7.07 6.11
CA PHE A 354 -2.84 -7.33 6.86
C PHE A 354 -4.08 -7.44 5.95
N GLY A 355 -4.34 -6.37 5.19
CA GLY A 355 -5.54 -6.20 4.36
C GLY A 355 -5.70 -7.27 3.27
N ASP A 356 -4.61 -7.58 2.56
CA ASP A 356 -4.64 -8.49 1.42
C ASP A 356 -4.20 -9.90 1.81
N ILE A 357 -3.11 -10.02 2.57
CA ILE A 357 -2.42 -11.30 2.76
C ILE A 357 -2.96 -12.06 3.97
N LEU A 358 -2.90 -11.45 5.17
CA LEU A 358 -3.31 -12.12 6.40
C LEU A 358 -4.81 -12.43 6.41
N LYS A 359 -5.66 -11.49 5.97
CA LYS A 359 -7.11 -11.65 5.99
C LYS A 359 -7.60 -12.64 4.95
N SER A 360 -7.12 -12.58 3.69
CA SER A 360 -7.45 -13.59 2.67
C SER A 360 -7.00 -14.98 3.08
N LYS A 361 -5.81 -15.11 3.69
CA LYS A 361 -5.31 -16.39 4.20
C LYS A 361 -6.16 -16.94 5.35
N LYS A 362 -6.42 -16.13 6.38
CA LYS A 362 -7.09 -16.59 7.62
C LYS A 362 -8.59 -16.81 7.44
N ARG A 363 -9.26 -15.95 6.66
CA ARG A 363 -10.72 -16.01 6.47
C ARG A 363 -11.11 -16.95 5.35
N GLN A 364 -10.37 -16.94 4.25
CA GLN A 364 -10.77 -17.59 3.00
C GLN A 364 -9.85 -18.74 2.54
N GLY A 365 -8.70 -18.93 3.21
CA GLY A 365 -7.75 -19.96 2.84
C GLY A 365 -7.05 -19.72 1.50
N TRP A 366 -7.10 -18.50 0.97
CA TRP A 366 -6.50 -18.13 -0.31
C TRP A 366 -4.99 -18.36 -0.33
N ARG A 367 -4.41 -18.70 -1.49
CA ARG A 367 -2.94 -18.66 -1.67
C ARG A 367 -2.54 -17.20 -1.84
N THR A 368 -1.36 -16.86 -1.34
CA THR A 368 -0.97 -15.47 -1.15
C THR A 368 0.42 -15.22 -1.70
N PHE A 369 0.57 -14.14 -2.45
CA PHE A 369 1.83 -13.57 -2.89
C PHE A 369 1.91 -12.15 -2.34
N LEU A 370 2.94 -11.85 -1.56
CA LEU A 370 3.14 -10.50 -1.01
C LEU A 370 4.14 -9.76 -1.88
N VAL A 371 3.74 -8.60 -2.39
CA VAL A 371 4.64 -7.64 -3.04
C VAL A 371 5.29 -6.79 -1.95
N ILE A 372 6.62 -6.66 -2.00
CA ILE A 372 7.41 -5.84 -1.07
C ILE A 372 8.32 -4.95 -1.93
N PRO A 373 7.89 -3.76 -2.35
CA PRO A 373 8.67 -2.90 -3.23
C PRO A 373 10.07 -2.56 -2.68
N GLU A 374 10.17 -2.35 -1.37
CA GLU A 374 11.43 -1.98 -0.70
C GLU A 374 12.48 -3.09 -0.76
N LEU A 375 12.05 -4.35 -0.95
CA LEU A 375 12.94 -5.51 -1.04
C LEU A 375 13.98 -5.36 -2.15
N ALA A 376 13.67 -4.60 -3.21
CA ALA A 376 14.63 -4.31 -4.28
C ALA A 376 15.89 -3.58 -3.77
N GLN A 377 15.74 -2.64 -2.83
CA GLN A 377 16.87 -1.95 -2.20
C GLN A 377 17.40 -2.72 -0.99
N GLU A 378 16.54 -3.34 -0.18
CA GLU A 378 16.99 -4.10 0.99
C GLU A 378 17.89 -5.29 0.60
N LEU A 379 17.60 -5.98 -0.51
CA LEU A 379 18.47 -7.06 -1.01
C LEU A 379 19.87 -6.57 -1.35
N HIS A 380 19.99 -5.36 -1.91
CA HIS A 380 21.28 -4.76 -2.21
C HIS A 380 22.07 -4.44 -0.95
N VAL A 381 21.43 -3.78 0.03
CA VAL A 381 22.07 -3.48 1.32
C VAL A 381 22.47 -4.78 2.03
N TRP A 382 21.60 -5.79 2.00
CA TRP A 382 21.88 -7.10 2.59
C TRP A 382 23.12 -7.74 1.96
N THR A 383 23.25 -7.77 0.63
CA THR A 383 24.43 -8.36 -0.03
C THR A 383 25.70 -7.54 0.15
N ASP A 384 25.59 -6.21 0.18
CA ASP A 384 26.75 -5.32 0.25
C ASP A 384 27.32 -5.20 1.66
N LYS A 385 26.51 -5.50 2.69
CA LYS A 385 26.88 -5.43 4.11
C LYS A 385 27.00 -6.79 4.79
N SER A 386 26.69 -7.88 4.10
CA SER A 386 27.00 -9.26 4.53
C SER A 386 28.45 -9.58 4.22
#